data_AF-A0A645GG02-F1
#
_entry.id   AF-A0A645GG02-F1
#
_cell.length_a   1.000
_cell.length_b   1.000
_cell.length_c   1.000
_cell.angle_alpha   90.00
_cell.angle_beta   90.00
_cell.angle_gamma   90.00
#
_symmetry.space_group_name_H-M   'P 1'
#
loop_
_entity.id
_entity.type
_entity.pdbx_description
1 polymer ?
#
loop_
_entity_poly.entity_id
_entity_poly.type
_entity_poly.pdbx_seq_one_letter_code
_entity_poly.pdbx_strand_id
1 'polypeptide(L)' 'MDSILTRLTFAGAIYISLVCVLPSLLVGGFRLNLPFYFGGTSLLIAVGVGMDTVAQIESHLITRNYEGFLKGVRIRGRR' A
#
# COMPACT_ATOMS: atom_id res chain seq x y z
N MET A 1 -11.44 21.11 12.85
CA MET A 1 -10.62 19.98 12.36
C MET A 1 -11.46 19.01 11.53
N ASP A 2 -12.75 18.88 11.84
CA ASP A 2 -13.70 17.96 11.22
C ASP A 2 -13.85 18.16 9.70
N SER A 3 -13.92 19.40 9.19
CA SER A 3 -14.07 19.64 7.75
C SER A 3 -12.89 19.15 6.90
N ILE A 4 -11.69 19.05 7.49
CA ILE A 4 -10.48 18.56 6.80
C ILE A 4 -10.53 17.04 6.72
N LEU A 5 -10.90 16.37 7.82
CA LEU A 5 -11.11 14.92 7.84
C LEU A 5 -12.21 14.51 6.87
N THR A 6 -13.33 15.23 6.84
CA THR A 6 -14.45 14.93 5.90
C THR A 6 -14.03 15.05 4.44
N ARG A 7 -13.22 16.05 4.07
CA ARG A 7 -12.72 16.18 2.69
C ARG A 7 -11.74 15.06 2.33
N LEU A 8 -10.91 14.65 3.29
CA LEU A 8 -9.96 13.56 3.09
C LEU A 8 -10.67 12.21 2.96
N THR A 9 -11.65 11.92 3.83
CA THR A 9 -12.44 10.68 3.76
C THR A 9 -13.35 10.65 2.53
N PHE A 10 -13.89 11.79 2.11
CA PHE A 10 -14.69 11.88 0.88
C PHE A 10 -13.85 11.56 -0.36
N ALA A 11 -12.63 12.09 -0.46
CA ALA A 11 -11.70 11.74 -1.53
C ALA A 11 -11.28 10.26 -1.48
N GLY A 12 -11.00 9.74 -0.27
CA GLY A 12 -10.64 8.33 -0.06
C GLY A 12 -11.77 7.35 -0.43
N ALA A 13 -13.02 7.68 -0.10
CA ALA A 13 -14.19 6.86 -0.42
C ALA A 13 -14.41 6.75 -1.95
N ILE A 14 -14.20 7.84 -2.68
CA ILE A 14 -14.26 7.84 -4.16
C ILE A 14 -13.14 6.95 -4.72
N TYR A 15 -11.92 7.06 -4.18
CA TYR A 15 -10.80 6.23 -4.62
C TYR A 15 -11.05 4.73 -4.42
N ILE A 16 -11.46 4.33 -3.20
CA ILE A 16 -11.72 2.91 -2.88
C ILE A 16 -12.88 2.36 -3.70
N SER A 17 -13.94 3.15 -3.90
CA SER A 17 -15.09 2.70 -4.71
C SER A 17 -14.72 2.46 -6.17
N LEU A 18 -13.88 3.31 -6.77
CA LEU A 18 -13.36 3.08 -8.13
C LEU A 18 -12.48 1.83 -8.22
N VAL A 19 -11.56 1.64 -7.27
CA VAL A 19 -10.65 0.47 -7.24
C VAL A 19 -11.43 -0.84 -7.08
N CYS A 20 -12.48 -0.87 -6.24
CA CYS A 20 -13.34 -2.05 -6.07
C CYS A 20 -14.20 -2.36 -7.30
N VAL A 21 -14.57 -1.35 -8.10
CA VAL A 21 -15.42 -1.53 -9.29
C VAL A 21 -14.63 -2.07 -10.49
N LEU A 22 -13.32 -1.81 -10.58
CA LEU A 22 -12.44 -2.34 -11.63
C LEU A 22 -12.55 -3.86 -11.81
N PRO A 23 -12.34 -4.73 -10.79
CA PRO A 23 -12.45 -6.18 -10.97
C PRO A 23 -13.87 -6.62 -11.38
N SER A 24 -14.91 -5.97 -10.86
CA SER A 24 -16.30 -6.28 -11.23
C SER A 24 -16.61 -5.94 -12.69
N LEU A 25 -16.09 -4.82 -13.21
CA LEU A 25 -16.25 -4.44 -14.62
C LEU A 25 -15.46 -5.32 -15.58
N LEU A 26 -14.24 -5.73 -15.19
CA LEU A 26 -13.43 -6.65 -16.00
C LEU A 26 -14.10 -8.02 -16.16
N VAL A 27 -14.76 -8.53 -15.11
CA VAL A 27 -15.49 -9.82 -15.16
C VAL A 27 -16.81 -9.69 -15.94
N GLY A 28 -17.52 -8.56 -15.83
CA GLY A 28 -18.83 -8.35 -16.46
C GLY A 28 -18.80 -7.90 -17.93
N GLY A 29 -17.82 -7.07 -18.31
CA GLY A 29 -17.74 -6.45 -19.64
C GLY A 29 -16.92 -7.24 -20.66
N PHE A 30 -15.91 -7.98 -20.21
CA PHE A 30 -15.10 -8.84 -21.05
C PHE A 30 -15.46 -10.31 -20.72
N ARG A 31 -16.41 -10.90 -21.46
CA ARG A 31 -16.60 -12.36 -21.56
C ARG A 31 -15.39 -13.01 -22.26
N LEU A 32 -14.17 -12.61 -21.92
CA LEU A 32 -12.97 -13.26 -22.38
C LEU A 32 -12.78 -14.47 -21.48
N ASN A 33 -12.96 -15.63 -22.10
CA ASN A 33 -12.71 -16.98 -21.59
C ASN A 33 -11.20 -17.16 -21.32
N LEU A 34 -10.60 -16.23 -20.57
CA LEU A 34 -9.19 -16.21 -20.23
C LEU A 34 -9.01 -17.03 -18.96
N PRO A 35 -8.13 -18.04 -18.99
CA PRO A 35 -7.96 -18.97 -17.89
C PRO A 35 -7.56 -18.20 -16.64
N PHE A 36 -8.35 -18.34 -15.56
CA PHE A 36 -8.19 -18.06 -14.11
C PHE A 36 -7.12 -17.07 -13.57
N TYR A 37 -6.02 -16.82 -14.26
CA TYR A 37 -4.93 -15.90 -13.97
C TYR A 37 -5.28 -14.42 -14.08
N PHE A 38 -6.29 -14.03 -14.87
CA PHE A 38 -6.77 -12.64 -15.00
C PHE A 38 -8.11 -12.39 -14.26
N GLY A 39 -8.38 -13.19 -13.22
CA GLY A 39 -9.59 -13.05 -12.39
C GLY A 39 -9.44 -12.08 -11.22
N GLY A 40 -10.56 -11.71 -10.58
CA GLY A 40 -10.55 -10.83 -9.40
C GLY A 40 -9.64 -11.32 -8.26
N THR A 41 -9.47 -12.64 -8.13
CA THR A 41 -8.58 -13.24 -7.13
C THR A 41 -7.10 -12.93 -7.38
N SER A 42 -6.62 -12.97 -8.62
CA SER A 42 -5.21 -12.63 -8.91
C SER A 42 -4.94 -11.14 -8.74
N LEU A 43 -5.92 -10.28 -9.04
CA LEU A 43 -5.84 -8.84 -8.81
C LEU A 43 -5.75 -8.52 -7.30
N LEU A 44 -6.57 -9.18 -6.47
CA LEU A 44 -6.51 -9.04 -5.01
C LEU A 44 -5.15 -9.50 -4.44
N ILE A 45 -4.61 -10.63 -4.92
CA ILE A 45 -3.29 -11.12 -4.52
C ILE A 45 -2.19 -10.14 -4.97
N ALA A 46 -2.24 -9.62 -6.20
CA ALA A 46 -1.23 -8.71 -6.73
C ALA A 46 -1.16 -7.39 -5.94
N VAL A 47 -2.30 -6.81 -5.60
CA VAL A 47 -2.36 -5.59 -4.78
C VAL A 47 -1.91 -5.89 -3.34
N GLY A 48 -2.36 -7.01 -2.75
CA GLY A 48 -1.95 -7.42 -1.41
C GLY A 48 -0.43 -7.61 -1.29
N VAL A 49 0.16 -8.43 -2.16
CA VAL A 49 1.61 -8.68 -2.19
C VAL A 49 2.39 -7.40 -2.53
N GLY A 50 1.87 -6.56 -3.43
CA GLY A 50 2.49 -5.27 -3.76
C GLY A 50 2.57 -4.35 -2.54
N MET A 51 1.47 -4.23 -1.78
CA MET A 51 1.45 -3.45 -0.54
C MET A 51 2.38 -4.05 0.53
N ASP A 52 2.38 -5.36 0.71
CA ASP A 52 3.28 -6.05 1.65
C ASP A 52 4.76 -5.85 1.27
N THR A 53 5.06 -5.80 -0.03
CA THR A 53 6.43 -5.58 -0.54
C THR A 53 6.87 -4.15 -0.28
N VAL A 54 6.01 -3.16 -0.52
CA VAL A 54 6.32 -1.74 -0.22
C VAL A 54 6.56 -1.55 1.27
N ALA A 55 5.70 -2.12 2.13
CA ALA A 55 5.85 -2.03 3.58
C ALA A 55 7.17 -2.68 4.07
N GLN A 56 7.56 -3.82 3.48
CA GLN A 56 8.86 -4.44 3.77
C GLN A 56 10.01 -3.51 3.36
N ILE A 57 10.01 -2.97 2.15
CA ILE A 57 11.07 -2.07 1.66
C ILE A 57 11.21 -0.83 2.57
N GLU A 58 10.09 -0.23 2.98
CA GLU A 58 10.11 0.90 3.92
C GLU A 58 10.76 0.54 5.25
N SER A 59 10.48 -0.62 5.84
CA SER A 59 11.10 -1.05 7.10
C SER A 59 12.63 -1.19 7.01
N HIS A 60 13.15 -1.68 5.87
CA HIS A 60 14.58 -1.75 5.60
C HIS A 60 15.22 -0.37 5.40
N LEU A 61 14.51 0.56 4.74
CA LEU A 61 14.95 1.95 4.55
C LEU A 61 14.97 2.74 5.86
N ILE A 62 13.95 2.55 6.71
CA ILE A 62 13.86 3.14 8.04
C ILE A 62 15.06 2.70 8.87
N THR A 63 15.36 1.40 8.91
CA THR A 63 16.52 0.87 9.65
C THR A 63 17.84 1.53 9.22
N ARG A 64 18.05 1.74 7.91
CA ARG A 64 19.25 2.45 7.40
C ARG A 64 19.28 3.93 7.81
N ASN A 65 18.13 4.60 7.85
CA ASN A 65 18.05 6.00 8.27
C ASN A 65 18.17 6.15 9.81
N TYR A 66 17.84 5.12 10.58
CA TYR A 66 18.08 5.03 12.03
C TYR A 66 19.56 4.77 12.36
N GLU A 67 20.28 3.93 11.59
CA GLU A 67 21.73 3.73 11.78
C GLU A 67 22.54 5.03 11.64
N GLY A 68 22.16 5.91 10.71
CA GLY A 68 22.81 7.21 10.52
C GLY A 68 22.66 8.15 11.73
N PHE A 69 21.52 8.09 12.42
CA PHE A 69 21.22 8.97 13.56
C PHE A 69 21.75 8.43 14.90
N LEU A 70 21.71 7.10 15.12
CA LEU A 70 22.25 6.47 16.34
C LEU A 70 23.78 6.41 16.38
N LYS A 71 24.46 6.35 15.22
CA LYS A 71 25.93 6.27 15.16
C LYS A 71 26.64 7.60 15.50
N GLY A 72 25.93 8.73 15.47
CA GLY A 72 26.44 10.04 15.89
C GLY A 72 26.53 10.23 17.41
N VAL A 73 25.74 9.48 18.20
CA VAL A 73 25.72 9.61 19.66
C VAL A 73 26.62 8.53 20.27
N ARG A 74 27.92 8.64 20.06
CA ARG A 74 28.91 7.92 20.86
C ARG A 74 28.88 8.54 22.27
N ILE A 75 28.01 8.02 23.14
CA ILE A 75 28.03 8.35 24.58
C ILE A 75 29.36 7.86 25.13
N ARG A 76 30.34 8.76 25.16
CA ARG A 76 31.62 8.57 25.82
C ARG A 76 31.36 8.72 27.31
N GLY A 77 30.91 7.65 27.93
CA GLY A 77 30.86 7.50 29.39
C GLY A 77 32.24 7.78 29.96
N ARG A 78 32.38 8.91 30.64
CA ARG A 78 33.53 9.23 31.48
C ARG A 78 33.49 8.30 32.69
N ARG A 79 34.67 7.81 33.07
CA ARG A 79 34.96 7.22 34.38
C ARG A 79 34.47 8.13 35.51
#